data_AF-A0A2N2DVU1-F1
#
_entry.id   AF-A0A2N2DVU1-F1
#
_cell.length_a   1.000
_cell.length_b   1.000
_cell.length_c   1.000
_cell.angle_alpha   90.00
_cell.angle_beta   90.00
_cell.angle_gamma   90.00
#
_symmetry.space_group_name_H-M   'P 1'
#
loop_
_entity.id
_entity.type
_entity.pdbx_description
1 polymer ?
#
loop_
_entity_poly.entity_id
_entity_poly.type
_entity_poly.pdbx_seq_one_letter_code
_entity_poly.pdbx_strand_id
1 'polypeptide(L)'
;MKQRKIKRKAWVIMTIMMCALFTTYVLADAFLIPKSIIIVDDDRPIDTDPKPKEPMDPIISENGYQDDNIHITIETVKENGVVFYVVDIRLSDIKYLKSAFAKDTYGKNINEVTSSIAKRHEAILAING
;
A
#
# COMPACT_ATOMS: atom_id res chain seq x y z
N MET A 1 -12.00 -20.65 56.92
CA MET A 1 -11.35 -19.49 56.23
C MET A 1 -10.53 -19.83 54.98
N LYS A 2 -9.79 -20.96 54.93
CA LYS A 2 -8.88 -21.33 53.82
C LYS A 2 -9.58 -21.50 52.45
N GLN A 3 -10.74 -22.16 52.43
CA GLN A 3 -11.59 -22.37 51.23
C GLN A 3 -12.02 -21.06 50.55
N ARG A 4 -12.44 -20.04 51.33
CA ARG A 4 -12.81 -18.72 50.80
C ARG A 4 -11.64 -18.00 50.12
N LYS A 5 -10.42 -18.15 50.66
CA LYS A 5 -9.21 -17.55 50.08
C LYS A 5 -8.82 -18.20 48.74
N ILE A 6 -8.99 -19.52 48.60
CA ILE A 6 -8.73 -20.24 47.35
C ILE A 6 -9.72 -19.83 46.26
N LYS A 7 -11.03 -19.79 46.57
CA LYS A 7 -12.06 -19.35 45.61
C LYS A 7 -11.86 -17.90 45.15
N ARG A 8 -11.43 -17.00 46.05
CA ARG A 8 -11.10 -15.61 45.70
C ARG A 8 -9.87 -15.52 44.79
N LYS A 9 -8.81 -16.30 45.04
CA LYS A 9 -7.63 -16.37 44.17
C LYS A 9 -7.99 -16.92 42.78
N ALA A 10 -8.82 -17.97 42.72
CA ALA A 10 -9.28 -18.54 41.46
C ALA A 10 -10.07 -17.53 40.62
N TRP A 11 -10.95 -16.74 41.24
CA TRP A 11 -11.67 -15.65 40.57
C TRP A 11 -10.73 -14.58 40.02
N VAL A 12 -9.74 -14.15 40.79
CA VAL A 12 -8.75 -13.16 40.34
C VAL A 12 -7.96 -13.69 39.14
N ILE A 13 -7.52 -14.95 39.19
CA ILE A 13 -6.79 -15.58 38.08
C ILE A 13 -7.67 -15.64 36.81
N MET A 14 -8.93 -16.04 36.94
CA MET A 14 -9.88 -16.09 35.83
C MET A 14 -10.09 -14.70 35.21
N THR A 15 -10.26 -13.66 36.04
CA THR A 15 -10.40 -12.28 35.55
C THR A 15 -9.14 -11.79 34.84
N ILE A 16 -7.94 -12.06 35.38
CA ILE A 16 -6.67 -11.69 34.72
C ILE A 16 -6.54 -12.38 33.36
N MET A 17 -6.86 -13.68 33.29
CA MET A 17 -6.85 -14.43 32.03
C MET A 17 -7.81 -13.83 31.00
N MET A 18 -9.03 -13.47 31.42
CA MET A 18 -10.02 -12.83 30.54
C MET A 18 -9.54 -11.47 30.04
N CYS A 19 -8.96 -10.64 30.91
CA CYS A 19 -8.38 -9.34 30.52
C CYS A 19 -7.21 -9.52 29.55
N ALA A 20 -6.35 -10.51 29.78
CA ALA A 20 -5.24 -10.82 28.89
C ALA A 20 -5.73 -11.25 27.51
N LEU A 21 -6.72 -12.15 27.43
CA LEU A 21 -7.33 -12.57 26.17
C LEU A 21 -7.98 -11.41 25.42
N PHE A 22 -8.73 -10.56 26.13
CA PHE A 22 -9.36 -9.38 25.54
C PHE A 22 -8.31 -8.41 24.99
N THR A 23 -7.25 -8.13 25.75
CA THR A 23 -6.17 -7.24 25.32
C THR A 23 -5.46 -7.79 24.08
N THR A 24 -5.13 -9.09 24.08
CA THR A 24 -4.54 -9.76 22.91
C THR A 24 -5.46 -9.69 21.70
N TYR A 25 -6.77 -9.88 21.88
CA TYR A 25 -7.75 -9.73 20.81
C TYR A 25 -7.78 -8.31 20.25
N VAL A 26 -7.83 -7.29 21.11
CA VAL A 26 -7.81 -5.88 20.67
C VAL A 26 -6.53 -5.56 19.91
N LEU A 27 -5.38 -6.07 20.34
CA LEU A 27 -4.12 -5.90 19.61
C LEU A 27 -4.13 -6.63 18.26
N ALA A 28 -4.68 -7.85 18.21
CA ALA A 28 -4.85 -8.59 16.95
C ALA A 28 -5.78 -7.84 15.99
N ASP A 29 -6.92 -7.33 16.46
CA ASP A 29 -7.85 -6.52 15.66
C ASP A 29 -7.24 -5.17 15.25
N ALA A 30 -6.36 -4.63 16.09
CA ALA A 30 -5.64 -3.40 15.83
C ALA A 30 -4.61 -3.56 14.70
N PHE A 31 -3.80 -4.62 14.72
CA PHE A 31 -2.59 -4.70 13.90
C PHE A 31 -2.52 -5.90 12.95
N LEU A 32 -3.25 -6.98 13.22
CA LEU A 32 -3.11 -8.24 12.48
C LEU A 32 -4.30 -8.51 11.56
N ILE A 33 -5.54 -8.29 12.02
CA ILE A 33 -6.75 -8.74 11.30
C ILE A 33 -7.03 -7.81 10.12
N PRO A 34 -7.02 -8.31 8.86
CA PRO A 34 -7.37 -7.52 7.69
C PRO A 34 -8.86 -7.19 7.65
N LYS A 35 -9.20 -5.96 7.28
CA LYS A 35 -10.60 -5.51 7.10
C LYS A 35 -10.73 -4.76 5.78
N SER A 36 -11.41 -5.34 4.80
CA SER A 36 -11.75 -4.69 3.54
C SER A 36 -12.94 -3.75 3.73
N ILE A 37 -12.84 -2.54 3.18
CA ILE A 37 -13.91 -1.54 3.22
C ILE A 37 -14.48 -1.34 1.81
N ILE A 38 -13.60 -1.19 0.81
CA ILE A 38 -13.98 -0.95 -0.58
C ILE A 38 -13.07 -1.80 -1.48
N ILE A 39 -13.65 -2.59 -2.37
CA ILE A 39 -12.93 -3.19 -3.49
C ILE A 39 -12.96 -2.17 -4.63
N VAL A 40 -11.79 -1.83 -5.16
CA VAL A 40 -11.63 -0.86 -6.24
C VAL A 40 -11.60 -1.65 -7.55
N ASP A 41 -12.76 -1.75 -8.20
CA ASP A 41 -12.83 -2.22 -9.59
C ASP A 41 -12.37 -1.10 -10.54
N ASP A 42 -11.56 -1.47 -11.53
CA ASP A 42 -11.01 -0.55 -12.56
C ASP A 42 -12.01 -0.28 -13.70
N ASP A 43 -13.30 -0.56 -13.48
CA ASP A 43 -14.37 -0.53 -14.50
C ASP A 43 -14.89 0.89 -14.81
N ARG A 44 -14.00 1.90 -14.80
CA ARG A 44 -14.37 3.21 -15.34
C ARG A 44 -14.32 3.16 -16.87
N PRO A 45 -15.40 3.54 -17.58
CA PRO A 45 -15.32 3.70 -19.02
C PRO A 45 -14.26 4.75 -19.31
N ILE A 46 -13.27 4.34 -20.11
CA ILE A 46 -12.33 5.23 -20.77
C ILE A 46 -13.19 6.20 -21.58
N ASP A 47 -13.21 7.48 -21.20
CA ASP A 47 -13.78 8.53 -22.04
C ASP A 47 -13.10 8.44 -23.41
N THR A 48 -13.87 8.06 -24.42
CA THR A 48 -13.43 7.91 -25.80
C THR A 48 -13.25 9.29 -26.40
N ASP A 49 -12.14 9.96 -26.08
CA ASP A 49 -11.64 11.12 -26.83
C ASP A 49 -10.48 10.68 -27.76
N PRO A 50 -10.19 11.44 -28.83
CA PRO A 50 -9.92 10.88 -30.15
C PRO A 50 -8.60 10.11 -30.23
N LYS A 51 -8.65 9.09 -31.10
CA LYS A 51 -7.56 8.27 -31.64
C LYS A 51 -6.15 8.79 -31.28
N PRO A 52 -5.38 8.05 -30.46
CA PRO A 52 -4.00 8.40 -30.16
C PRO A 52 -3.22 8.68 -31.44
N LYS A 53 -2.45 9.78 -31.45
CA LYS A 53 -1.28 9.89 -32.35
C LYS A 53 -0.48 8.60 -32.20
N GLU A 54 0.01 8.05 -33.31
CA GLU A 54 0.86 6.86 -33.27
C GLU A 54 1.95 7.09 -32.22
N PRO A 55 1.98 6.28 -31.14
CA PRO A 55 2.88 6.52 -30.04
C PRO A 55 4.30 6.43 -30.58
N MET A 56 5.10 7.47 -30.32
CA MET A 56 6.53 7.34 -30.46
C MET A 56 6.98 6.22 -29.52
N ASP A 57 7.87 5.33 -29.98
CA ASP A 57 8.42 4.28 -29.12
C ASP A 57 9.02 4.94 -27.87
N PRO A 58 8.64 4.50 -26.65
CA PRO A 58 9.11 5.13 -25.44
C PRO A 58 10.61 4.96 -25.30
N ILE A 59 11.30 6.03 -24.90
CA ILE A 59 12.73 6.01 -24.63
C ILE A 59 12.92 5.53 -23.19
N ILE A 60 13.46 4.32 -23.04
CA ILE A 60 13.77 3.72 -21.75
C ILE A 60 15.28 3.80 -21.54
N SER A 61 15.69 4.39 -20.43
CA SER A 61 17.08 4.44 -19.99
C SER A 61 17.24 3.77 -18.63
N GLU A 62 18.48 3.58 -18.17
CA GLU A 62 18.74 3.03 -16.84
C GLU A 62 18.05 3.83 -15.72
N ASN A 63 18.00 5.16 -15.89
CA ASN A 63 17.56 6.11 -14.87
C ASN A 63 16.36 6.96 -15.30
N GLY A 64 15.54 6.48 -16.24
CA GLY A 64 14.42 7.29 -16.71
C GLY A 64 13.56 6.66 -17.81
N TYR A 65 12.41 7.29 -18.02
CA TYR A 65 11.41 6.91 -19.01
C TYR A 65 10.88 8.17 -19.69
N GLN A 66 10.70 8.13 -21.00
CA GLN A 66 10.13 9.25 -21.74
C GLN A 66 9.23 8.78 -22.90
N ASP A 67 8.01 9.29 -22.93
CA ASP A 67 7.13 9.26 -24.10
C ASP A 67 6.52 10.66 -24.34
N ASP A 68 5.47 10.76 -25.17
CA ASP A 68 4.79 12.03 -25.49
C ASP A 68 4.05 12.66 -24.29
N ASN A 69 3.73 11.88 -23.25
CA ASN A 69 2.86 12.26 -22.14
C ASN A 69 3.55 12.23 -20.78
N ILE A 70 4.59 11.42 -20.62
CA ILE A 70 5.21 11.06 -19.35
C ILE A 70 6.72 11.22 -19.51
N HIS A 71 7.32 11.98 -18.60
CA HIS A 71 8.76 12.11 -18.49
C HIS A 71 9.20 11.87 -17.04
N ILE A 72 10.07 10.88 -16.84
CA ILE A 72 10.55 10.44 -15.54
C ILE A 72 12.08 10.44 -15.56
N THR A 73 12.68 11.05 -14.55
CA THR A 73 14.14 11.01 -14.32
C THR A 73 14.41 10.60 -12.88
N ILE A 74 15.35 9.68 -12.69
CA ILE A 74 15.76 9.15 -11.39
C ILE A 74 17.20 9.57 -11.14
N GLU A 75 17.43 10.34 -10.09
CA GLU A 75 18.76 10.70 -9.59
C GLU A 75 19.08 9.88 -8.33
N THR A 76 20.27 9.28 -8.29
CA THR A 76 20.77 8.61 -7.08
C THR A 76 21.72 9.54 -6.36
N VAL A 77 21.37 9.93 -5.13
CA VAL A 77 22.19 10.80 -4.30
C VAL A 77 22.77 10.00 -3.14
N LYS A 78 24.06 10.23 -2.84
CA LYS A 78 24.78 9.59 -1.75
C LYS A 78 25.41 10.67 -0.88
N GLU A 79 24.85 10.90 0.30
CA GLU A 79 25.31 11.95 1.20
C GLU A 79 25.25 11.48 2.66
N ASN A 80 26.27 11.81 3.47
CA ASN A 80 26.33 11.49 4.90
C ASN A 80 26.08 10.00 5.23
N GLY A 81 26.48 9.08 4.35
CA GLY A 81 26.27 7.64 4.51
C GLY A 81 24.86 7.16 4.18
N VAL A 82 23.99 8.02 3.64
CA VAL A 82 22.63 7.70 3.19
C VAL A 82 22.59 7.68 1.66
N VAL A 83 21.91 6.68 1.08
CA VAL A 83 21.60 6.63 -0.35
C VAL A 83 20.11 6.89 -0.51
N PHE A 84 19.75 7.92 -1.26
CA PHE A 84 18.35 8.21 -1.60
C PHE A 84 18.18 8.41 -3.10
N TYR A 85 16.97 8.15 -3.58
CA TYR A 85 16.59 8.29 -4.98
C TYR A 85 15.62 9.45 -5.10
N VAL A 86 15.93 10.42 -5.95
CA VAL A 86 15.06 11.55 -6.27
C VAL A 86 14.43 11.28 -7.63
N VAL A 87 13.11 11.35 -7.70
CA VAL A 87 12.38 11.15 -8.95
C VAL A 87 11.70 12.45 -9.35
N ASP A 88 12.07 13.00 -10.51
CA ASP A 88 11.32 14.07 -11.19
C ASP A 88 10.32 13.43 -12.16
N ILE A 89 9.04 13.79 -12.03
CA ILE A 89 7.94 13.25 -12.84
C ILE A 89 7.18 14.43 -13.45
N ARG A 90 7.10 14.45 -14.79
CA ARG A 90 6.31 15.43 -15.55
C ARG A 90 5.27 14.69 -16.37
N LEU A 91 4.02 15.11 -16.25
CA LEU A 91 2.88 14.52 -16.92
C LEU A 91 2.21 15.58 -17.79
N SER A 92 1.79 15.21 -19.00
CA SER A 92 0.97 16.06 -19.86
C SER A 92 -0.45 16.23 -19.31
N ASP A 93 -0.94 15.24 -18.55
CA ASP A 93 -2.29 15.18 -17.97
C ASP A 93 -2.25 14.40 -16.64
N ILE A 94 -3.06 14.80 -15.67
CA ILE A 94 -3.15 14.15 -14.36
C ILE A 94 -3.70 12.73 -14.44
N LYS A 95 -4.44 12.37 -15.50
CA LYS A 95 -4.99 11.02 -15.68
C LYS A 95 -3.94 9.91 -15.73
N TYR A 96 -2.69 10.26 -16.03
CA TYR A 96 -1.55 9.33 -16.03
C TYR A 96 -1.03 9.04 -14.61
N LEU A 97 -1.41 9.83 -13.60
CA LEU A 97 -1.13 9.55 -12.20
C LEU A 97 -2.26 8.72 -11.59
N LYS A 98 -1.99 7.44 -11.33
CA LYS A 98 -2.96 6.50 -10.77
C LYS A 98 -2.63 6.12 -9.32
N SER A 99 -3.68 5.89 -8.53
CA SER A 99 -3.57 5.24 -7.22
C SER A 99 -3.83 3.74 -7.35
N ALA A 100 -3.01 2.90 -6.73
CA ALA A 100 -3.22 1.46 -6.67
C ALA A 100 -3.18 0.98 -5.22
N PHE A 101 -4.16 0.14 -4.84
CA PHE A 101 -4.30 -0.37 -3.47
C PHE A 101 -3.79 -1.82 -3.37
N ALA A 102 -3.39 -2.22 -2.17
CA ALA A 102 -3.03 -3.61 -1.89
C ALA A 102 -4.24 -4.52 -2.15
N LYS A 103 -4.05 -5.55 -2.98
CA LYS A 103 -5.11 -6.45 -3.46
C LYS A 103 -6.32 -5.70 -4.03
N ASP A 104 -6.08 -4.54 -4.63
CA ASP A 104 -7.08 -3.65 -5.20
C ASP A 104 -8.22 -3.33 -4.21
N THR A 105 -7.88 -3.30 -2.92
CA THR A 105 -8.84 -3.16 -1.83
C THR A 105 -8.37 -2.09 -0.85
N TYR A 106 -9.21 -1.10 -0.63
CA TYR A 106 -9.02 -0.17 0.46
C TYR A 106 -9.48 -0.79 1.78
N GLY A 107 -8.61 -0.78 2.79
CA GLY A 107 -8.90 -1.41 4.07
C GLY A 107 -7.75 -1.38 5.07
N LYS A 108 -8.00 -1.93 6.25
CA LYS A 108 -7.04 -1.98 7.36
C LYS A 108 -6.23 -3.28 7.31
N ASN A 109 -4.93 -3.21 7.60
CA ASN A 109 -4.02 -4.36 7.63
C ASN A 109 -4.04 -5.19 6.33
N ILE A 110 -4.28 -4.54 5.18
CA ILE A 110 -4.18 -5.15 3.85
C ILE A 110 -2.84 -4.73 3.26
N ASN A 111 -1.96 -5.70 3.10
CA ASN A 111 -0.57 -5.45 2.71
C ASN A 111 -0.27 -6.22 1.42
N GLU A 112 0.48 -5.59 0.53
CA GLU A 112 1.02 -6.20 -0.68
C GLU A 112 2.30 -5.46 -1.07
N VAL A 113 3.25 -6.17 -1.68
CA VAL A 113 4.51 -5.56 -2.14
C VAL A 113 4.22 -4.65 -3.33
N THR A 114 4.74 -3.42 -3.30
CA THR A 114 4.55 -2.42 -4.37
C THR A 114 4.94 -2.94 -5.75
N SER A 115 5.98 -3.78 -5.85
CA SER A 115 6.38 -4.39 -7.12
C SER A 115 5.32 -5.35 -7.68
N SER A 116 4.61 -6.09 -6.82
CA SER A 116 3.49 -6.94 -7.24
C SER A 116 2.31 -6.11 -7.72
N ILE A 117 2.00 -5.01 -7.02
CA ILE A 117 0.95 -4.06 -7.42
C ILE A 117 1.31 -3.43 -8.77
N ALA A 118 2.53 -2.91 -8.90
CA ALA A 118 3.04 -2.29 -10.12
C ALA A 118 2.98 -3.25 -11.31
N LYS A 119 3.39 -4.51 -11.11
CA LYS A 119 3.33 -5.54 -12.15
C LYS A 119 1.89 -5.87 -12.56
N ARG A 120 0.96 -5.97 -11.60
CA ARG A 120 -0.46 -6.25 -11.88
C ARG A 120 -1.11 -5.13 -12.70
N HIS A 121 -0.71 -3.88 -12.47
CA HIS A 121 -1.26 -2.69 -13.12
C HIS A 121 -0.38 -2.12 -14.24
N GLU A 122 0.64 -2.88 -14.68
CA GLU A 122 1.58 -2.48 -15.74
C GLU A 122 2.17 -1.06 -15.53
N ALA A 123 2.44 -0.69 -14.28
CA ALA A 123 2.93 0.63 -13.93
C ALA A 123 4.38 0.84 -14.40
N ILE A 124 4.66 1.99 -15.02
CA ILE A 124 6.02 2.43 -15.39
C ILE A 124 6.87 2.67 -14.14
N LEU A 125 6.26 3.31 -13.14
CA LEU A 125 6.87 3.60 -11.84
C LEU A 125 5.78 3.50 -10.76
N ALA A 126 6.13 2.92 -9.62
CA ALA A 126 5.27 2.90 -8.43
C ALA A 126 6.09 3.15 -7.16
N ILE A 127 5.54 3.98 -6.28
CA ILE A 127 6.11 4.30 -4.97
C ILE A 127 5.04 3.99 -3.92
N ASN A 128 5.43 3.44 -2.78
CA ASN A 128 4.48 3.20 -1.69
C ASN A 128 3.99 4.54 -1.10
N GLY A 129 2.67 4.65 -0.93
CA GLY A 129 2.02 5.75 -0.21
C GLY A 129 1.91 5.52 1.29
#